data_AF-A0A8T5L0B6-F1
#
_entry.id   AF-A0A8T5L0B6-F1
#
_cell.length_a   1.000
_cell.length_b   1.000
_cell.length_c   1.000
_cell.angle_alpha   90.00
_cell.angle_beta   90.00
_cell.angle_gamma   90.00
#
_symmetry.space_group_name_H-M   'P 1'
#
loop_
_entity.id
_entity.type
_entity.pdbx_description
1 polymer ?
#
loop_
_entity_poly.entity_id
_entity_poly.type
_entity_poly.pdbx_seq_one_letter_code
_entity_poly.pdbx_strand_id
1 'polypeptide(L)'
;MSIKKIEERVVEQHTSIICLVFLNLIFFGAILNMNVILMNDGRMPVLANRVNNLDTHFPFSDFDSVTFPYLADIINLDIGKYYYNLSIGDLFVYLSSISVVIYLIVYKIRKKKLVSEVKVVN
;
A
#
# COMPACT_ATOMS: atom_id res chain seq x y z
N MET A 1 -31.31 21.30 8.41
CA MET A 1 -30.43 20.67 7.37
C MET A 1 -31.10 19.38 6.95
N SER A 2 -31.22 19.08 5.65
CA SER A 2 -31.91 17.85 5.20
C SER A 2 -31.10 16.60 5.54
N ILE A 3 -31.78 15.47 5.76
CA ILE A 3 -31.13 14.15 6.02
C ILE A 3 -30.09 13.84 4.93
N LYS A 4 -30.45 14.10 3.66
CA LYS A 4 -29.56 13.95 2.51
C LYS A 4 -28.25 14.74 2.62
N LYS A 5 -28.29 15.99 3.12
CA LYS A 5 -27.08 16.80 3.34
C LYS A 5 -26.20 16.27 4.47
N ILE A 6 -26.79 15.61 5.47
CA ILE A 6 -26.03 14.99 6.57
C ILE A 6 -25.31 13.75 6.06
N GLU A 7 -26.00 12.92 5.27
CA GLU A 7 -25.42 11.73 4.64
C GLU A 7 -24.27 12.09 3.70
N GLU A 8 -24.45 13.09 2.83
CA GLU A 8 -23.40 13.57 1.92
C GLU A 8 -22.13 13.98 2.69
N ARG A 9 -22.28 14.75 3.78
CA ARG A 9 -21.14 15.14 4.63
C ARG A 9 -20.44 13.96 5.31
N VAL A 10 -21.19 12.99 5.81
CA VAL A 10 -20.60 11.80 6.47
C VAL A 10 -19.78 10.98 5.46
N VAL A 11 -20.29 10.83 4.23
CA VAL A 11 -19.58 10.14 3.15
C VAL A 11 -18.32 10.90 2.74
N GLU A 12 -18.41 12.22 2.58
CA GLU A 12 -17.25 13.08 2.30
C GLU A 12 -16.18 12.93 3.38
N GLN A 13 -16.55 13.06 4.67
CA GLN A 13 -15.61 12.95 5.79
C GLN A 13 -14.90 11.59 5.83
N HIS A 14 -15.63 10.48 5.70
CA HIS A 14 -15.03 9.15 5.68
C HIS A 14 -14.11 8.95 4.47
N THR A 15 -14.49 9.49 3.32
CA THR A 15 -13.68 9.42 2.10
C THR A 15 -12.39 10.22 2.25
N SER A 16 -12.45 11.41 2.87
CA SER A 16 -11.25 12.18 3.19
C SER A 16 -10.33 11.44 4.16
N ILE A 17 -10.87 10.80 5.21
CA ILE A 17 -10.07 10.04 6.19
C ILE A 17 -9.36 8.86 5.52
N ILE A 18 -10.07 8.05 4.73
CA ILE A 18 -9.44 6.89 4.06
C ILE A 18 -8.39 7.33 3.03
N CYS A 19 -8.64 8.43 2.31
CA CYS A 19 -7.65 9.00 1.40
C CYS A 19 -6.40 9.50 2.15
N LEU A 20 -6.57 10.12 3.32
CA LEU A 20 -5.46 10.55 4.16
C LEU A 20 -4.65 9.35 4.67
N VAL A 21 -5.29 8.30 5.18
CA VAL A 21 -4.59 7.08 5.63
C VAL A 21 -3.84 6.44 4.46
N PHE A 22 -4.49 6.32 3.30
CA PHE A 22 -3.89 5.80 2.08
C PHE A 22 -2.63 6.57 1.66
N LEU A 23 -2.73 7.90 1.55
CA LEU A 23 -1.61 8.74 1.14
C LEU A 23 -0.45 8.70 2.13
N ASN A 24 -0.75 8.70 3.44
CA ASN A 24 0.29 8.63 4.47
C ASN A 24 1.04 7.30 4.44
N LEU A 25 0.36 6.18 4.24
CA LEU A 25 1.02 4.86 4.14
C LEU A 25 1.93 4.77 2.91
N ILE A 26 1.47 5.26 1.75
CA ILE A 26 2.29 5.32 0.54
C ILE A 26 3.52 6.21 0.77
N PHE A 27 3.32 7.41 1.33
CA PHE A 27 4.40 8.35 1.57
C PHE A 27 5.43 7.78 2.55
N PHE A 28 4.97 7.11 3.61
CA PHE A 28 5.84 6.45 4.58
C PHE A 28 6.64 5.31 3.94
N GLY A 29 5.98 4.43 3.17
CA GLY A 29 6.66 3.35 2.44
C GLY A 29 7.70 3.87 1.45
N ALA A 30 7.36 4.91 0.69
CA ALA A 30 8.27 5.57 -0.24
C ALA A 30 9.48 6.19 0.45
N ILE A 31 9.28 6.85 1.59
CA ILE A 31 10.39 7.41 2.40
C ILE A 31 11.32 6.30 2.88
N LEU A 32 10.78 5.18 3.37
CA LEU A 32 11.62 4.05 3.81
C LEU A 32 12.50 3.55 2.66
N ASN A 33 11.90 3.24 1.51
CA ASN A 33 12.63 2.74 0.35
C ASN A 33 13.65 3.76 -0.17
N MET A 34 13.28 5.04 -0.20
CA MET A 34 14.21 6.10 -0.61
C MET A 34 15.41 6.21 0.32
N ASN A 35 15.23 6.09 1.64
CA ASN A 35 16.34 6.09 2.59
C ASN A 35 17.28 4.90 2.38
N VAL A 36 16.73 3.71 2.13
CA VAL A 36 17.55 2.53 1.81
C VAL A 36 18.36 2.77 0.55
N ILE A 37 17.74 3.27 -0.52
CA ILE A 37 18.40 3.56 -1.80
C ILE A 37 19.53 4.60 -1.62
N LEU A 38 19.25 5.71 -0.93
CA LEU A 38 20.23 6.78 -0.72
C LEU A 38 21.45 6.31 0.10
N MET A 39 21.25 5.37 1.02
CA MET A 39 22.30 4.86 1.91
C MET A 39 23.04 3.63 1.36
N ASN A 40 22.68 3.19 0.14
CA ASN A 40 23.29 2.06 -0.55
C ASN A 40 23.61 2.43 -2.02
N ASP A 41 24.40 3.48 -2.20
CA ASP A 41 24.93 3.95 -3.50
C ASP A 41 23.86 4.19 -4.58
N GLY A 42 22.67 4.63 -4.17
CA GLY A 42 21.58 4.96 -5.09
C GLY A 42 20.87 3.75 -5.69
N ARG A 43 21.06 2.56 -5.13
CA ARG A 43 20.41 1.33 -5.59
C ARG A 43 19.72 0.59 -4.45
N MET A 44 18.65 -0.12 -4.76
CA MET A 44 17.93 -0.93 -3.79
C MET A 44 18.66 -2.28 -3.60
N PRO A 45 19.10 -2.63 -2.38
CA PRO A 45 19.65 -3.94 -2.12
C PRO A 45 18.55 -5.01 -2.21
N VAL A 46 18.91 -6.16 -2.77
CA VAL A 46 18.00 -7.31 -2.93
C VAL A 46 18.68 -8.55 -2.36
N LEU A 47 17.98 -9.32 -1.53
CA LEU A 47 18.56 -10.54 -0.95
C LEU A 47 18.91 -11.53 -2.08
N ALA A 48 20.18 -11.92 -2.15
CA ALA A 48 20.81 -12.64 -3.25
C ALA A 48 20.29 -14.08 -3.38
N ASN A 49 19.04 -14.23 -3.84
CA ASN A 49 18.47 -15.52 -4.15
C ASN A 49 18.00 -15.61 -5.61
N ARG A 50 17.47 -14.55 -6.23
CA ARG A 50 17.21 -14.49 -7.69
C ARG A 50 17.13 -13.03 -8.14
N VAL A 51 18.25 -12.46 -8.59
CA VAL A 51 18.27 -11.09 -9.11
C VAL A 51 18.65 -11.16 -10.59
N ASN A 52 17.77 -10.69 -11.47
CA ASN A 52 18.22 -10.17 -12.75
C ASN A 52 18.99 -8.90 -12.44
N ASN A 53 20.27 -8.80 -12.78
CA ASN A 53 21.05 -7.57 -12.63
C ASN A 53 20.31 -6.42 -13.33
N LEU A 54 19.56 -5.66 -12.55
CA LEU A 54 18.86 -4.44 -12.98
C LEU A 54 19.71 -3.27 -12.49
N ASP A 55 19.84 -2.23 -13.30
CA ASP A 55 20.66 -1.06 -12.94
C ASP A 55 20.19 -0.37 -11.64
N THR A 56 18.94 -0.59 -11.23
CA THR A 56 18.34 -0.02 -10.02
C THR A 56 18.50 -0.88 -8.77
N HIS A 57 18.97 -2.13 -8.90
CA HIS A 57 19.08 -3.09 -7.80
C HIS A 57 20.48 -3.68 -7.72
N PHE A 58 20.88 -4.16 -6.55
CA PHE A 58 22.08 -4.99 -6.43
C PHE A 58 21.86 -6.14 -5.44
N PRO A 59 22.41 -7.34 -5.74
CA PRO A 59 22.29 -8.47 -4.84
C PRO A 59 23.20 -8.31 -3.61
N PHE A 60 22.71 -8.71 -2.43
CA PHE A 60 23.52 -8.87 -1.22
C PHE A 60 23.25 -10.22 -0.55
N SER A 61 24.29 -10.84 -0.01
CA SER A 61 24.19 -12.13 0.71
C SER A 61 24.45 -11.99 2.21
N ASP A 62 25.12 -10.91 2.61
CA ASP A 62 25.51 -10.63 3.98
C ASP A 62 24.81 -9.36 4.46
N PHE A 63 24.11 -9.43 5.60
CA PHE A 63 23.36 -8.31 6.15
C PHE A 63 24.29 -7.17 6.57
N ASP A 64 25.55 -7.47 6.89
CA ASP A 64 26.55 -6.47 7.26
C ASP A 64 27.11 -5.70 6.05
N SER A 65 26.82 -6.17 4.83
CA SER A 65 27.29 -5.54 3.59
C SER A 65 26.42 -4.39 3.08
N VAL A 66 25.27 -4.15 3.72
CA VAL A 66 24.29 -3.14 3.28
C VAL A 66 23.73 -2.36 4.47
N THR A 67 23.42 -1.09 4.24
CA THR A 67 22.76 -0.24 5.25
C THR A 67 21.26 -0.52 5.24
N PHE A 68 20.65 -0.69 6.42
CA PHE A 68 19.23 -1.04 6.58
C PHE A 68 18.81 -2.35 5.86
N PRO A 69 19.48 -3.49 6.13
CA PRO A 69 19.21 -4.74 5.42
C PRO A 69 17.77 -5.25 5.61
N TYR A 70 17.13 -4.95 6.73
CA TYR A 70 15.73 -5.35 7.01
C TYR A 70 14.69 -4.50 6.26
N LEU A 71 15.09 -3.36 5.69
CA LEU A 71 14.24 -2.51 4.86
C LEU A 71 14.48 -2.73 3.36
N ALA A 72 15.49 -3.52 3.01
CA ALA A 72 15.79 -3.91 1.64
C ALA A 72 14.74 -4.87 1.06
N ASP A 73 14.88 -5.23 -0.21
CA ASP A 73 14.01 -6.18 -0.89
C ASP A 73 14.37 -7.61 -0.48
N ILE A 74 13.86 -8.02 0.67
CA ILE A 74 14.16 -9.33 1.29
C ILE A 74 12.96 -10.28 1.27
N ILE A 75 11.76 -9.77 0.98
CA ILE A 75 10.52 -10.55 0.98
C ILE A 75 10.33 -11.13 -0.42
N ASN A 76 10.60 -12.42 -0.55
CA ASN A 76 10.52 -13.11 -1.82
C ASN A 76 9.15 -13.79 -1.96
N LEU A 77 8.40 -13.44 -3.00
CA LEU A 77 7.13 -14.06 -3.35
C LEU A 77 7.25 -14.74 -4.71
N ASP A 78 6.92 -16.04 -4.75
CA ASP A 78 6.82 -16.83 -5.97
C ASP A 78 5.34 -17.07 -6.29
N ILE A 79 4.85 -16.49 -7.39
CA ILE A 79 3.47 -16.61 -7.85
C ILE A 79 3.48 -17.20 -9.27
N GLY A 80 3.47 -18.53 -9.31
CA GLY A 80 3.40 -19.31 -10.54
C GLY A 80 4.69 -19.26 -11.35
N LYS A 81 4.80 -18.32 -12.29
CA LYS A 81 6.01 -18.10 -13.11
C LYS A 81 6.67 -16.75 -12.81
N TYR A 82 6.10 -15.96 -11.91
CA TYR A 82 6.56 -14.62 -11.59
C TYR A 82 7.22 -14.61 -10.22
N TYR A 83 8.36 -13.94 -10.14
CA TYR A 83 9.11 -13.77 -8.91
C TYR A 83 9.13 -12.28 -8.55
N TYR A 84 8.73 -11.98 -7.32
CA TYR A 84 8.69 -10.62 -6.79
C TYR A 84 9.60 -10.55 -5.56
N ASN A 85 10.47 -9.54 -5.53
CA ASN A 85 11.17 -9.14 -4.33
C ASN A 85 10.50 -7.88 -3.82
N LEU A 86 10.14 -7.87 -2.54
CA LEU A 86 9.44 -6.76 -1.91
C LEU A 86 10.19 -6.30 -0.68
N SER A 87 10.14 -5.00 -0.46
CA SER A 87 10.52 -4.34 0.79
C SER A 87 9.33 -4.21 1.74
N ILE A 88 9.63 -3.86 3.00
CA ILE A 88 8.60 -3.42 3.95
C ILE A 88 7.88 -2.15 3.45
N GLY A 89 8.58 -1.27 2.72
CA GLY A 89 7.97 -0.10 2.10
C GLY A 89 6.91 -0.46 1.06
N ASP A 90 7.17 -1.47 0.23
CA ASP A 90 6.19 -1.95 -0.75
C ASP A 90 4.95 -2.55 -0.07
N LEU A 91 5.14 -3.23 1.07
CA LEU A 91 4.01 -3.73 1.86
C LEU A 91 3.10 -2.61 2.34
N PHE A 92 3.62 -1.44 2.74
CA PHE A 92 2.77 -0.31 3.09
C PHE A 92 1.94 0.18 1.90
N VAL A 93 2.53 0.22 0.72
CA VAL A 93 1.83 0.59 -0.52
C VAL A 93 0.72 -0.42 -0.82
N TYR A 94 0.99 -1.72 -0.73
CA TYR A 94 -0.03 -2.74 -0.96
C TYR A 94 -1.14 -2.74 0.09
N LEU A 95 -0.79 -2.65 1.37
CA LEU A 95 -1.77 -2.58 2.47
C LEU A 95 -2.67 -1.34 2.33
N SER A 96 -2.10 -0.20 1.94
CA SER A 96 -2.87 1.02 1.67
C SER A 96 -3.88 0.80 0.53
N SER A 97 -3.46 0.17 -0.55
CA SER A 97 -4.31 -0.11 -1.72
C SER A 97 -5.45 -1.06 -1.36
N ILE A 98 -5.15 -2.13 -0.61
CA ILE A 98 -6.14 -3.08 -0.10
C ILE A 98 -7.17 -2.38 0.79
N SER A 99 -6.72 -1.46 1.67
CA SER A 99 -7.63 -0.72 2.55
C SER A 99 -8.66 0.13 1.78
N VAL A 100 -8.25 0.75 0.66
CA VAL A 100 -9.14 1.52 -0.21
C VAL A 100 -10.14 0.62 -0.91
N VAL A 101 -9.70 -0.54 -1.43
CA VAL A 101 -10.60 -1.51 -2.07
C VAL A 101 -11.66 -2.01 -1.09
N ILE A 102 -11.25 -2.39 0.12
CA ILE A 102 -12.18 -2.81 1.19
C ILE A 102 -13.17 -1.69 1.49
N TYR A 103 -12.70 -0.44 1.64
CA TYR A 103 -13.57 0.71 1.88
C TYR A 103 -14.62 0.88 0.77
N LEU A 104 -14.21 0.81 -0.51
CA LEU A 104 -15.13 0.94 -1.65
C LEU A 104 -16.19 -0.17 -1.66
N ILE A 105 -15.81 -1.41 -1.34
CA ILE A 105 -16.73 -2.54 -1.23
C ILE A 105 -17.76 -2.30 -0.12
N VAL A 106 -17.29 -1.94 1.08
CA VAL A 106 -18.15 -1.68 2.25
C VAL A 106 -19.10 -0.51 1.96
N TYR A 107 -18.59 0.55 1.34
CA TYR A 107 -19.39 1.71 0.95
C TYR A 107 -20.51 1.33 -0.03
N LYS A 108 -20.19 0.55 -1.07
CA LYS A 108 -21.17 0.07 -2.05
C LYS A 108 -22.26 -0.78 -1.41
N ILE A 109 -21.90 -1.67 -0.49
CA ILE A 109 -22.85 -2.52 0.25
C ILE A 109 -23.78 -1.67 1.11
N ARG A 110 -23.23 -0.72 1.89
CA ARG A 110 -24.03 0.16 2.75
C ARG A 110 -24.98 1.05 1.95
N LYS A 111 -24.51 1.63 0.83
CA LYS A 111 -25.35 2.44 -0.05
C LYS A 111 -26.51 1.63 -0.63
N LYS A 112 -26.28 0.39 -1.05
CA LYS A 112 -27.34 -0.49 -1.58
C LYS A 112 -28.42 -0.77 -0.51
N LYS A 113 -28.00 -1.03 0.74
CA LYS A 113 -28.90 -1.29 1.87
C LYS A 113 -29.78 -0.08 2.20
N LEU A 114 -29.20 1.12 2.25
CA LEU A 114 -29.94 2.37 2.49
C LEU A 114 -30.99 2.62 1.40
N VAL A 115 -30.63 2.45 0.12
CA VAL A 115 -31.58 2.66 -0.99
C VAL A 115 -32.74 1.65 -0.94
N SER A 116 -32.51 0.41 -0.51
CA SER A 116 -33.60 -0.56 -0.33
C SER A 116 -34.52 -0.20 0.82
N GLU A 117 -34.01 0.31 1.95
CA GLU A 117 -34.83 0.67 3.11
C GLU A 117 -35.73 1.87 2.81
N VAL A 118 -35.23 2.89 2.09
CA VAL A 118 -36.02 4.08 1.70
C VAL A 118 -37.14 3.74 0.70
N LYS A 119 -36.96 2.73 -0.16
CA LYS A 119 -37.99 2.27 -1.10
C LYS A 119 -39.13 1.48 -0.45
N VAL A 120 -38.94 0.97 0.76
CA VAL A 120 -39.98 0.21 1.48
C VAL A 120 -40.90 1.15 2.27
N VAL A 121 -40.44 2.38 2.54
CA VAL A 121 -41.17 3.38 3.35
C VAL A 121 -42.00 4.34 2.49
N ASN A 122 -41.77 4.39 1.17
CA ASN A 122 -42.55 5.18 0.20
C ASN A 122 -43.39 4.27 -0.70
#